data_AF-W4RYS7-F1
#
_entry.id   AF-W4RYS7-F1
#
_cell.length_a   1.000
_cell.length_b   1.000
_cell.length_c   1.000
_cell.angle_alpha   90.00
_cell.angle_beta   90.00
_cell.angle_gamma   90.00
#
_symmetry.space_group_name_H-M   'P 1'
#
loop_
_entity.id
_entity.type
_entity.pdbx_description
1 polymer ?
#
loop_
_entity_poly.entity_id
_entity_poly.type
_entity_poly.pdbx_seq_one_letter_code
_entity_poly.pdbx_strand_id
1 'polypeptide(L)' 'MAAPHVAGVVALVQSAASRPLTPAAVETLLKNTARPLPGACSGGCGAGIVNAAGAVSQTP' A
#
# COMPACT_ATOMS: atom_id res chain seq x y z
N MET A 1 -3.92 -10.84 10.84
CA MET A 1 -3.27 -11.14 9.56
C MET A 1 -3.20 -9.87 8.68
N ALA A 2 -2.17 -9.03 8.85
CA ALA A 2 -2.02 -7.77 8.09
C ALA A 2 -1.13 -7.92 6.83
N ALA A 3 0.00 -8.62 6.96
CA ALA A 3 0.92 -8.87 5.84
C ALA A 3 0.26 -9.50 4.59
N PRO A 4 -0.59 -10.55 4.67
CA PRO A 4 -1.22 -11.11 3.48
C PRO A 4 -2.22 -10.15 2.83
N HIS A 5 -2.85 -9.24 3.58
CA HIS A 5 -3.69 -8.20 3.00
C HIS A 5 -2.86 -7.22 2.17
N VAL A 6 -1.72 -6.77 2.70
CA VAL A 6 -0.80 -5.89 1.96
C VAL A 6 -0.27 -6.59 0.70
N ALA A 7 0.09 -7.88 0.80
CA ALA A 7 0.52 -8.66 -0.37
C ALA A 7 -0.57 -8.74 -1.45
N GLY A 8 -1.83 -8.90 -1.07
CA GLY A 8 -2.97 -8.84 -2.00
C GLY A 8 -3.10 -7.47 -2.69
N VAL A 9 -2.88 -6.37 -1.96
CA VAL A 9 -2.88 -5.03 -2.55
C VAL A 9 -1.71 -4.84 -3.53
N VAL A 10 -0.52 -5.36 -3.20
CA VAL A 10 0.63 -5.35 -4.12
C VAL A 10 0.30 -6.11 -5.41
N ALA A 11 -0.37 -7.26 -5.31
CA ALA A 11 -0.81 -8.01 -6.49
C ALA A 11 -1.78 -7.20 -7.37
N LEU A 12 -2.74 -6.49 -6.75
CA LEU A 12 -3.65 -5.60 -7.48
C LEU A 12 -2.91 -4.45 -8.20
N VAL A 13 -1.98 -3.79 -7.50
CA VAL A 13 -1.14 -2.74 -8.08
C VAL A 13 -0.33 -3.27 -9.26
N GLN A 14 0.32 -4.42 -9.11
CA GLN A 14 1.10 -5.02 -10.20
C GLN A 14 0.22 -5.45 -11.38
N SER A 15 -1.03 -5.84 -11.14
CA SER A 15 -1.99 -6.15 -12.21
C SER A 15 -2.49 -4.92 -12.97
N ALA A 16 -2.52 -3.76 -12.31
CA ALA A 16 -2.98 -2.49 -12.89
C ALA A 16 -1.86 -1.74 -13.62
N ALA A 17 -0.59 -1.98 -13.24
CA ALA A 17 0.56 -1.28 -13.78
C ALA A 17 0.81 -1.63 -15.26
N SER A 18 1.13 -0.61 -16.06
CA SER A 18 1.47 -0.80 -17.48
C SER A 18 2.76 -1.62 -17.68
N ARG A 19 3.64 -1.59 -16.70
CA ARG A 19 4.86 -2.40 -16.58
C ARG A 19 5.05 -2.82 -15.12
N PRO A 20 5.75 -3.93 -14.85
CA PRO A 20 6.02 -4.35 -13.47
C PRO A 20 6.73 -3.25 -12.68
N LEU A 21 6.16 -2.87 -11.54
CA LEU A 21 6.77 -1.91 -10.63
C LEU A 21 7.87 -2.58 -9.82
N THR A 22 8.93 -1.83 -9.52
CA THR A 22 9.98 -2.28 -8.61
C THR A 22 9.46 -2.33 -7.17
N PRO A 23 10.04 -3.16 -6.29
CA PRO A 23 9.64 -3.21 -4.89
C PRO A 23 9.65 -1.84 -4.20
N ALA A 24 10.65 -1.00 -4.48
CA ALA A 24 10.75 0.35 -3.91
C ALA A 24 9.65 1.30 -4.41
N ALA A 25 9.28 1.20 -5.70
CA ALA A 25 8.18 1.98 -6.26
C ALA A 25 6.83 1.58 -5.64
N VAL A 26 6.58 0.27 -5.49
CA VAL A 26 5.39 -0.25 -4.83
C VAL A 26 5.34 0.21 -3.36
N GLU A 27 6.44 0.10 -2.63
CA GLU A 27 6.52 0.56 -1.23
C GLU A 27 6.18 2.05 -1.11
N THR A 28 6.74 2.88 -2.00
CA THR A 28 6.47 4.32 -2.03
C THR A 28 5.00 4.60 -2.31
N LEU A 29 4.41 3.94 -3.31
CA LEU A 29 3.00 4.07 -3.66
C LEU A 29 2.08 3.69 -2.49
N LEU A 30 2.35 2.57 -1.82
CA LEU A 30 1.55 2.12 -0.67
C LEU A 30 1.66 3.09 0.51
N LYS A 31 2.85 3.63 0.79
CA LYS A 31 3.04 4.62 1.86
C LYS A 31 2.33 5.94 1.55
N ASN A 32 2.41 6.42 0.31
CA ASN A 32 1.78 7.68 -0.10
C ASN A 32 0.25 7.63 -0.12
N THR A 33 -0.32 6.45 -0.34
CA THR A 33 -1.78 6.26 -0.41
C THR A 33 -2.39 5.80 0.90
N ALA A 34 -1.58 5.39 1.87
CA ALA A 34 -2.03 4.92 3.18
C ALA A 34 -2.89 5.96 3.90
N ARG A 35 -3.84 5.46 4.69
CA ARG A 35 -4.75 6.28 5.48
C ARG A 35 -4.32 6.30 6.95
N PRO A 36 -4.57 7.39 7.69
CA PRO A 36 -4.28 7.43 9.12
C PRO A 36 -4.93 6.28 9.87
N LEU A 37 -4.17 5.63 10.76
CA LEU A 37 -4.70 4.68 11.71
C LEU A 37 -5.43 5.46 12.82
N PRO A 38 -6.71 5.17 13.12
CA PRO A 38 -7.41 5.82 14.22
C PRO A 38 -6.83 5.36 15.57
N GLY A 39 -6.61 6.31 16.48
CA GLY A 39 -6.07 6.06 17.81
C GLY A 39 -4.55 6.08 17.90
N ALA A 40 -4.04 5.79 19.09
CA ALA A 40 -2.60 5.74 19.34
C ALA A 40 -2.06 4.34 19.06
N CYS A 41 -0.90 4.28 18.41
CA CYS A 41 -0.15 3.05 18.17
C CYS A 41 1.21 3.12 18.87
N SER A 42 1.29 2.55 20.07
CA SER A 42 2.49 2.60 20.91
C SER A 42 3.70 1.87 20.32
N GLY A 43 3.47 0.90 19.41
CA GLY A 43 4.53 0.16 18.73
C GLY A 43 5.04 0.79 17.43
N GLY A 44 4.47 1.91 16.99
CA GLY A 44 4.76 2.54 15.69
C GLY A 44 4.03 1.84 14.54
N CYS A 45 3.09 2.53 13.90
CA CYS A 45 2.23 1.96 12.85
C CYS A 45 2.60 2.39 11.42
N GLY A 46 3.82 2.90 11.24
CA GLY A 46 4.33 3.33 9.94
C GLY A 46 3.44 4.39 9.29
N ALA A 47 3.21 4.26 7.98
CA ALA A 47 2.39 5.18 7.20
C ALA A 47 0.87 5.05 7.45
N GLY A 48 0.43 4.03 8.20
CA GLY A 48 -0.98 3.80 8.54
C GLY A 48 -1.61 2.60 7.82
N ILE A 49 -2.93 2.66 7.61
CA ILE A 49 -3.75 1.60 7.01
C ILE A 49 -3.56 1.60 5.49
N VAL A 50 -3.26 0.44 4.90
CA VAL A 50 -3.16 0.28 3.45
C VAL A 50 -4.47 0.69 2.75
N ASN A 51 -4.34 1.43 1.65
CA ASN A 51 -5.47 1.93 0.85
C ASN A 51 -5.44 1.33 -0.56
N ALA A 52 -6.14 0.21 -0.74
CA ALA A 52 -6.12 -0.52 -2.02
C ALA A 52 -6.64 0.33 -3.18
N ALA A 53 -7.78 1.01 -3.00
CA ALA A 53 -8.38 1.84 -4.04
C ALA A 53 -7.47 3.02 -4.41
N GLY A 54 -6.90 3.70 -3.41
CA GLY A 54 -5.93 4.78 -3.64
C GLY A 54 -4.69 4.29 -4.41
N ALA A 55 -4.10 3.19 -3.97
CA ALA A 55 -2.91 2.60 -4.61
C ALA A 55 -3.17 2.22 -6.07
N VAL A 56 -4.26 1.50 -6.36
CA VAL A 56 -4.61 1.11 -7.74
C VAL A 56 -4.89 2.34 -8.61
N SER A 57 -5.61 3.35 -8.09
CA SER A 57 -5.92 4.56 -8.85
C SER A 57 -4.71 5.43 -9.20
N GLN A 58 -3.63 5.32 -8.41
CA GLN A 58 -2.38 6.07 -8.60
C GLN A 58 -1.26 5.22 -9.17
N THR A 59 -1.58 4.01 -9.65
CA THR A 59 -0.60 3.13 -10.30
C THR A 59 -0.23 3.73 -11.67
N PRO A 60 1.08 3.87 -11.98
CA PRO A 60 1.56 4.42 -13.26
C PRO A 60 1.55 3.40 -14.43
#